data_AF-A0ABD0NYK8-F1
#
_entry.id   AF-A0ABD0NYK8-F1
#
_cell.length_a   1.000
_cell.length_b   1.000
_cell.length_c   1.000
_cell.angle_alpha   90.00
_cell.angle_beta   90.00
_cell.angle_gamma   90.00
#
_symmetry.space_group_name_H-M   'P 1'
#
loop_
_entity.id
_entity.type
_entity.pdbx_description
1 polymer ?
#
loop_
_entity_poly.entity_id
_entity_poly.type
_entity_poly.pdbx_seq_one_letter_code
_entity_poly.pdbx_strand_id
1 'polypeptide(L)'
;HVWTEVYSQSQRRWLHCDSCENTCDKPLLYEVGWGKKLSYVLAFSKDQVVDVTWRYSCKHPEVLSRRTQVQETWLLHTLNGLNAT
;
A
#
# COMPACT_ATOMS: atom_id res chain seq x y z
N HIS A 1 -10.25 -4.40 3.97
CA HIS A 1 -10.11 -4.69 2.54
C HIS A 1 -8.71 -5.17 2.32
N VAL A 2 -8.56 -6.26 1.56
CA VAL A 2 -7.29 -6.92 1.28
C VAL A 2 -7.29 -7.31 -0.20
N TRP A 3 -6.12 -7.34 -0.79
CA TRP A 3 -5.90 -7.68 -2.20
C TRP A 3 -4.44 -8.12 -2.38
N THR A 4 -3.98 -8.33 -3.61
CA THR A 4 -2.64 -8.83 -3.91
C THR A 4 -1.84 -7.84 -4.75
N GLU A 5 -0.52 -7.85 -4.62
CA GLU A 5 0.38 -7.21 -5.58
C GLU A 5 1.22 -8.28 -6.27
N VAL A 6 1.41 -8.15 -7.58
CA VAL A 6 2.21 -9.08 -8.38
C VAL A 6 3.35 -8.33 -9.06
N TYR A 7 4.58 -8.81 -8.90
CA TYR A 7 5.72 -8.21 -9.58
C TYR A 7 5.73 -8.59 -11.06
N SER A 8 5.62 -7.58 -11.93
CA SER A 8 5.73 -7.75 -13.37
C SER A 8 7.19 -7.65 -13.80
N GLN A 9 7.75 -8.77 -14.28
CA GLN A 9 9.12 -8.81 -14.80
C GLN A 9 9.29 -7.92 -16.05
N SER A 10 8.28 -7.86 -16.91
CA SER A 10 8.32 -7.06 -18.14
C SER A 10 8.30 -5.55 -17.85
N GLN A 11 7.52 -5.12 -16.85
CA GLN A 11 7.41 -3.70 -16.47
C GLN A 11 8.35 -3.31 -15.32
N ARG A 12 9.05 -4.27 -14.72
CA ARG A 12 9.95 -4.11 -13.58
C ARG A 12 9.32 -3.38 -12.38
N ARG A 13 8.04 -3.64 -12.12
CA ARG A 13 7.29 -3.02 -11.02
C ARG A 13 6.20 -3.93 -10.47
N TRP A 14 5.74 -3.61 -9.27
CA TRP A 14 4.56 -4.21 -8.67
C TRP A 14 3.28 -3.69 -9.31
N LEU A 15 2.38 -4.61 -9.64
CA LEU A 15 1.04 -4.34 -10.15
C LEU A 15 0.03 -4.61 -9.04
N HIS A 16 -0.91 -3.68 -8.86
CA HIS A 16 -2.10 -3.90 -8.02
C HIS A 16 -2.99 -4.96 -8.67
N CYS A 17 -3.45 -5.95 -7.91
CA CYS A 17 -4.37 -6.99 -8.38
C CYS A 17 -5.46 -7.23 -7.32
N ASP A 18 -6.72 -6.95 -7.67
CA ASP A 18 -7.87 -7.26 -6.83
C ASP A 18 -8.77 -8.28 -7.55
N SER A 19 -8.79 -9.51 -7.05
CA SER A 19 -9.57 -10.61 -7.63
C SER A 19 -11.07 -10.46 -7.39
N CYS A 20 -11.48 -9.83 -6.30
CA CYS A 20 -12.89 -9.55 -6.01
C CYS A 20 -13.48 -8.56 -7.01
N GLU A 21 -12.65 -7.62 -7.48
CA GLU A 21 -13.05 -6.52 -8.36
C GLU A 21 -12.67 -6.74 -9.83
N ASN A 22 -12.17 -7.94 -10.18
CA ASN A 22 -11.64 -8.28 -11.51
C ASN A 22 -10.77 -7.16 -12.11
N THR A 23 -9.88 -6.61 -11.29
CA THR A 23 -9.15 -5.39 -11.61
C THR A 23 -7.65 -5.60 -11.43
N CYS A 24 -6.89 -5.15 -12.43
CA CYS A 24 -5.44 -5.13 -12.42
C CYS A 24 -4.94 -3.72 -12.75
N ASP A 25 -3.92 -3.28 -12.03
CA ASP A 25 -3.19 -2.02 -12.20
C ASP A 25 -4.06 -0.76 -12.09
N LYS A 26 -5.04 -0.76 -11.16
CA LYS A 26 -5.87 0.41 -10.84
C LYS A 26 -5.80 0.75 -9.35
N PRO A 27 -4.65 1.21 -8.84
CA PRO A 27 -4.45 1.37 -7.40
C PRO A 27 -5.32 2.46 -6.78
N LEU A 28 -5.82 3.44 -7.56
CA LEU A 28 -6.75 4.46 -7.07
C LEU A 28 -8.21 3.98 -6.96
N LEU A 29 -8.49 2.70 -7.26
CA LEU A 29 -9.83 2.12 -7.16
C LEU A 29 -10.47 2.39 -5.78
N TYR A 30 -9.71 2.26 -4.70
CA TYR A 30 -10.26 2.38 -3.35
C TYR A 30 -10.50 3.84 -2.95
N GLU A 31 -9.52 4.72 -3.16
CA GLU A 31 -9.65 6.13 -2.75
C GLU A 31 -10.59 6.91 -3.69
N VAL A 32 -10.37 6.81 -5.00
CA VAL A 32 -11.11 7.57 -6.00
C VAL A 32 -12.38 6.84 -6.42
N GLY A 33 -12.30 5.54 -6.68
CA GLY A 33 -13.47 4.76 -7.12
C GLY A 33 -14.51 4.59 -6.02
N TRP A 34 -14.11 4.11 -4.83
CA TRP A 34 -15.03 3.87 -3.72
C TRP A 34 -15.19 5.07 -2.77
N GLY A 35 -14.38 6.13 -2.92
CA GLY A 35 -14.37 7.25 -1.97
C GLY A 35 -13.82 6.88 -0.59
N LYS A 36 -13.04 5.80 -0.48
CA LYS A 36 -12.56 5.29 0.80
C LYS A 36 -11.50 6.23 1.38
N LYS A 37 -11.67 6.62 2.64
CA LYS A 37 -10.69 7.40 3.40
C LYS A 37 -9.56 6.49 3.90
N LEU A 38 -8.47 6.39 3.14
CA LEU A 38 -7.32 5.56 3.47
C LEU A 38 -6.48 6.16 4.62
N SER A 39 -5.79 5.30 5.37
CA SER A 39 -4.80 5.66 6.40
C SER A 39 -3.51 4.87 6.22
N TYR A 40 -3.56 3.54 6.35
CA TYR A 40 -2.42 2.64 6.19
C TYR A 40 -2.72 1.56 5.16
N VAL A 41 -1.77 1.30 4.27
CA VAL A 41 -1.75 0.15 3.37
C VAL A 41 -0.36 -0.47 3.41
N LEU A 42 -0.28 -1.68 3.98
CA LEU A 42 0.98 -2.41 4.16
C LEU A 42 0.95 -3.66 3.29
N ALA A 43 2.02 -3.86 2.51
CA ALA A 43 2.23 -5.06 1.71
C ALA A 43 3.17 -6.01 2.44
N PHE A 44 2.83 -7.30 2.41
CA PHE A 44 3.62 -8.37 3.01
C PHE A 44 3.99 -9.38 1.93
N SER A 45 5.26 -9.79 1.92
CA SER A 45 5.77 -10.84 1.05
C SER A 45 6.76 -11.72 1.83
N LYS A 46 7.26 -12.77 1.18
CA LYS A 46 8.32 -13.61 1.76
C LYS A 46 9.66 -12.86 1.91
N ASP A 47 9.86 -11.80 1.14
CA ASP A 47 11.14 -11.10 1.06
C ASP A 47 11.11 -9.77 1.83
N GLN A 48 9.98 -9.07 1.83
CA GLN A 48 9.86 -7.71 2.38
C GLN A 48 8.46 -7.39 2.92
N VAL A 49 8.42 -6.50 3.91
CA VAL A 49 7.24 -5.74 4.35
C VAL A 49 7.43 -4.27 3.99
N VAL A 50 6.47 -3.70 3.26
CA VAL A 50 6.59 -2.34 2.70
C VAL A 50 5.32 -1.54 2.95
N ASP A 51 5.46 -0.29 3.39
CA ASP A 51 4.36 0.67 3.35
C ASP A 51 4.11 1.11 1.91
N VAL A 52 3.00 0.65 1.33
CA VAL A 52 2.59 0.95 -0.05
C VAL A 52 1.46 1.98 -0.11
N THR A 53 1.15 2.66 1.00
CA THR A 53 0.03 3.62 1.12
C THR A 53 -0.01 4.62 -0.03
N TRP A 54 1.14 5.19 -0.39
CA TRP A 54 1.23 6.23 -1.41
C TRP A 54 0.91 5.75 -2.83
N ARG A 55 0.98 4.44 -3.10
CA ARG A 55 0.54 3.86 -4.38
C ARG A 55 -0.99 3.95 -4.53
N TYR A 56 -1.72 3.83 -3.42
CA TYR A 56 -3.19 3.75 -3.39
C TYR A 56 -3.88 5.08 -3.12
N SER A 57 -3.12 6.17 -2.99
CA SER A 57 -3.65 7.50 -2.71
C SER A 57 -3.00 8.54 -3.61
N CYS A 58 -3.80 9.49 -4.09
CA CYS A 58 -3.34 10.75 -4.68
C CYS A 58 -3.60 11.96 -3.76
N LYS A 59 -4.17 11.74 -2.57
CA LYS A 59 -4.52 12.76 -1.57
C LYS A 59 -3.66 12.63 -0.30
N HIS A 60 -2.34 12.66 -0.48
CA HIS A 60 -1.38 12.36 0.59
C HIS A 60 -1.55 13.23 1.86
N PRO A 61 -1.79 14.55 1.77
CA PRO A 61 -2.02 15.36 2.98
C PRO A 61 -3.22 14.90 3.81
N GLU A 62 -4.29 14.44 3.15
CA GLU A 62 -5.47 13.92 3.85
C GLU A 62 -5.23 12.53 4.46
N VAL A 63 -4.42 11.70 3.80
CA VAL A 63 -4.03 10.41 4.36
C VAL A 63 -3.15 10.62 5.60
N LEU A 64 -2.18 11.53 5.53
CA LEU A 64 -1.32 11.88 6.67
C LEU A 64 -2.11 12.33 7.89
N SER A 65 -3.16 13.14 7.73
CA SER A 65 -3.99 13.57 8.87
C SER A 65 -4.77 12.43 9.53
N ARG A 66 -4.93 11.27 8.85
CA ARG A 66 -5.59 10.06 9.37
C ARG A 66 -4.61 9.01 9.90
N ARG A 67 -3.30 9.21 9.74
CA ARG A 67 -2.25 8.28 10.20
C ARG A 67 -1.87 8.58 11.65
N THR A 68 -2.77 8.26 12.56
CA THR A 68 -2.66 8.61 13.99
C THR A 68 -2.39 7.43 14.92
N GLN A 69 -2.28 6.21 14.39
CA GLN A 69 -2.13 4.99 15.20
C GLN A 69 -0.71 4.80 15.74
N VAL A 70 0.30 5.23 14.98
CA VAL A 70 1.71 5.13 15.33
C VAL A 70 2.47 6.34 14.79
N GLN A 71 3.63 6.64 15.38
CA GLN A 71 4.53 7.66 14.82
C GLN A 71 5.14 7.15 13.50
N GLU A 72 5.25 8.00 12.49
CA GLU A 72 5.84 7.65 11.19
C GLU A 72 7.30 7.18 11.33
N THR A 73 8.05 7.79 12.25
CA THR A 73 9.43 7.39 12.57
C THR A 73 9.50 5.99 13.17
N TRP A 74 8.57 5.65 14.06
CA TRP A 74 8.46 4.32 14.63
C TRP A 74 8.13 3.29 13.54
N LEU A 75 7.13 3.58 12.69
CA LEU A 75 6.74 2.69 11.60
C LEU A 75 7.90 2.43 10.65
N LEU A 76 8.62 3.47 10.23
CA LEU A 76 9.79 3.36 9.36
C LEU A 76 10.86 2.46 9.98
N HIS A 77 11.22 2.68 11.25
CA HIS A 77 12.22 1.86 11.93
C HIS A 77 11.78 0.40 12.08
N THR A 78 10.52 0.16 12.42
CA THR A 78 9.96 -1.20 12.52
C THR A 78 10.02 -1.94 11.18
N LEU A 79 9.60 -1.30 10.09
CA LEU A 79 9.65 -1.90 8.76
C LEU A 79 11.10 -2.18 8.31
N ASN A 80 12.02 -1.26 8.58
CA ASN A 80 13.44 -1.48 8.29
C ASN A 80 14.02 -2.64 9.11
N GLY A 81 13.63 -2.78 10.38
CA GLY A 81 14.04 -3.90 11.23
C GLY A 81 13.53 -5.25 10.71
N LEU A 82 12.27 -5.30 10.23
CA LEU A 82 11.69 -6.51 9.64
C LEU A 82 12.33 -6.92 8.32
N ASN A 83 12.88 -5.96 7.56
CA ASN A 83 13.54 -6.21 6.28
C ASN A 83 15.06 -6.43 6.40
N ALA A 84 15.62 -6.39 7.62
CA ALA A 84 17.06 -6.54 7.87
C ALA A 84 17.50 -8.00 8.10
N THR A 85 16.55 -8.93 8.19
CA THR A 85 16.78 -10.39 8.21
C THR A 85 16.87 -10.97 6.82
#